data_AF-A0A966KFK0-F1
#
_entry.id   AF-A0A966KFK0-F1
#
_cell.length_a   1.000
_cell.length_b   1.000
_cell.length_c   1.000
_cell.angle_alpha   90.00
_cell.angle_beta   90.00
_cell.angle_gamma   90.00
#
_symmetry.space_group_name_H-M   'P 1'
#
loop_
_entity.id
_entity.type
_entity.pdbx_description
1 polymer ?
#
loop_
_entity_poly.entity_id
_entity_poly.type
_entity_poly.pdbx_seq_one_letter_code
_entity_poly.pdbx_strand_id
1 'polypeptide(L)' 'MKKIEMKPGKTIFKAGEPADGLYIVGSGEVGIYFPTNKEMAEPDIILKANEILGEMGVIDTAPRMATAKA' A
#
# COMPACT_ATOMS: atom_id res chain seq x y z
N MET A 1 -9.69 -7.30 -13.13
CA MET A 1 -9.21 -7.04 -11.75
C MET A 1 -9.31 -8.33 -10.95
N LYS A 2 -8.27 -8.69 -10.19
CA LYS A 2 -8.27 -9.87 -9.31
C LYS A 2 -8.54 -9.41 -7.88
N LYS A 3 -9.52 -10.02 -7.21
CA LYS A 3 -9.79 -9.73 -5.79
C LYS A 3 -8.79 -10.49 -4.92
N ILE A 4 -8.27 -9.81 -3.89
CA ILE A 4 -7.36 -10.38 -2.89
C ILE A 4 -7.93 -10.02 -1.52
N GLU A 5 -8.04 -11.01 -0.64
CA GLU A 5 -8.46 -10.80 0.74
C GLU A 5 -7.23 -10.81 1.64
N MET A 6 -7.16 -9.81 2.53
CA MET A 6 -6.06 -9.62 3.47
C MET A 6 -6.61 -9.57 4.89
N LYS A 7 -5.86 -10.15 5.84
CA LYS A 7 -6.16 -9.99 7.27
C LYS A 7 -5.61 -8.65 7.77
N PRO A 8 -6.24 -8.03 8.79
CA PRO A 8 -5.72 -6.81 9.40
C PRO A 8 -4.25 -6.95 9.84
N GLY A 9 -3.47 -5.90 9.60
CA GLY A 9 -2.04 -5.80 9.88
C GLY A 9 -1.13 -6.52 8.88
N LYS A 10 -1.68 -7.22 7.86
CA LYS A 10 -0.85 -7.91 6.87
C LYS A 10 -0.27 -6.92 5.87
N THR A 11 1.04 -7.06 5.62
CA THR A 11 1.73 -6.30 4.58
C THR A 11 1.25 -6.71 3.19
N ILE A 12 0.85 -5.71 2.40
CA ILE A 12 0.43 -5.88 1.01
C ILE A 12 1.67 -5.82 0.11
N PHE A 13 2.50 -4.78 0.29
CA PHE A 13 3.83 -4.64 -0.32
C PHE A 13 4.71 -3.77 0.57
N LYS A 14 6.03 -3.84 0.38
CA LYS A 14 7.02 -3.03 1.10
C LYS A 14 7.66 -1.96 0.22
N ALA A 15 8.09 -0.88 0.85
CA ALA A 15 8.92 0.11 0.17
C ALA A 15 10.18 -0.54 -0.42
N GLY A 16 10.54 -0.15 -1.64
CA GLY A 16 11.67 -0.68 -2.40
C GLY A 16 11.38 -1.96 -3.19
N GLU A 17 10.24 -2.63 -2.98
CA GLU A 17 9.87 -3.78 -3.81
C GLU A 17 9.52 -3.33 -5.24
N PRO A 18 9.78 -4.15 -6.27
CA PRO A 18 9.30 -3.87 -7.63
C PRO A 18 7.77 -3.73 -7.64
N ALA A 19 7.26 -2.78 -8.42
CA ALA A 19 5.83 -2.66 -8.60
C ALA A 19 5.30 -3.78 -9.51
N ASP A 20 4.26 -4.47 -9.05
CA ASP A 20 3.55 -5.52 -9.79
C ASP A 20 2.17 -5.06 -10.30
N GLY A 21 1.81 -3.81 -10.01
CA GLY A 21 0.54 -3.19 -10.40
C GLY A 21 0.09 -2.11 -9.42
N LEU A 22 -1.13 -1.64 -9.59
CA LEU A 22 -1.84 -0.77 -8.63
C LEU A 22 -2.96 -1.55 -7.97
N TYR A 23 -3.36 -1.09 -6.79
CA TYR A 23 -4.46 -1.68 -6.03
C TYR A 23 -5.55 -0.65 -5.78
N ILE A 24 -6.77 -1.14 -5.57
CA ILE A 24 -7.91 -0.36 -5.13
C ILE A 24 -8.39 -0.98 -3.83
N VAL A 25 -8.61 -0.17 -2.79
CA VAL A 25 -9.18 -0.65 -1.54
C VAL A 25 -10.64 -1.02 -1.81
N GLY A 26 -10.96 -2.32 -1.83
CA GLY A 26 -12.33 -2.78 -2.07
C GLY A 26 -13.24 -2.59 -0.84
N SER A 27 -12.69 -2.77 0.36
CA SER A 27 -13.39 -2.65 1.64
C SER A 27 -12.38 -2.58 2.79
N GLY A 28 -12.75 -1.96 3.91
CA GLY A 28 -11.85 -1.77 5.05
C GLY A 28 -10.94 -0.56 4.85
N GLU A 29 -9.78 -0.59 5.49
CA GLU A 29 -8.79 0.47 5.45
C GLU A 29 -7.40 -0.11 5.19
N VAL A 30 -6.51 0.69 4.57
CA VAL A 30 -5.12 0.33 4.32
C VAL A 30 -4.23 1.46 4.82
N GLY A 31 -3.29 1.12 5.69
CA GLY A 31 -2.27 2.03 6.18
C GLY A 31 -1.07 2.10 5.24
N ILE A 32 -0.65 3.30 4.92
CA ILE A 32 0.58 3.60 4.17
C ILE A 32 1.63 4.13 5.12
N TYR A 33 2.84 3.60 5.00
CA TYR A 33 3.97 3.91 5.87
C TYR A 33 5.18 4.29 5.01
N PHE A 34 5.63 5.53 5.12
CA PHE A 34 6.81 6.01 4.39
C PHE A 34 8.10 5.52 5.07
N PRO A 35 9.20 5.34 4.32
CA PRO A 35 10.50 4.96 4.90
C PRO A 35 11.03 5.91 5.99
N THR A 36 10.53 7.15 6.03
CA THR A 36 10.84 8.15 7.06
C THR A 36 10.17 7.84 8.41
N ASN A 37 9.08 7.06 8.42
CA ASN A 37 8.40 6.59 9.61
C ASN A 37 9.16 5.39 10.19
N LYS A 38 10.09 5.64 11.11
CA LYS A 38 10.98 4.60 11.65
C LYS A 38 10.28 3.63 12.60
N GLU A 39 9.26 4.10 13.33
CA GLU A 39 8.56 3.29 14.33
C GLU A 39 7.52 2.36 13.70
N MET A 40 6.92 2.77 12.57
CA MET A 40 5.92 1.99 11.82
C MET A 40 4.71 1.57 12.69
N ALA A 41 4.48 2.28 13.80
CA ALA A 41 3.43 2.01 14.78
C ALA A 41 2.05 2.46 14.25
N GLU A 42 1.99 3.66 13.70
CA GLU A 42 0.81 4.24 13.05
C GLU A 42 1.11 4.58 11.58
N PRO A 43 0.10 4.47 10.69
CA PRO A 43 0.27 4.82 9.29
C PRO A 43 0.38 6.34 9.10
N ASP A 44 1.20 6.76 8.14
CA ASP A 44 1.28 8.16 7.72
C ASP A 44 0.02 8.60 6.96
N ILE A 45 -0.60 7.66 6.23
CA ILE A 45 -1.86 7.87 5.49
C ILE A 45 -2.75 6.65 5.66
N ILE A 46 -4.05 6.87 5.88
CA ILE A 46 -5.07 5.82 5.89
C ILE A 46 -5.91 5.96 4.62
N LEU A 47 -5.94 4.91 3.82
CA LEU A 47 -6.78 4.79 2.63
C LEU A 47 -8.03 3.96 2.93
N LYS A 48 -9.17 4.39 2.42
CA LYS A 48 -10.50 3.83 2.59
C LYS A 48 -11.00 3.25 1.27
N ALA A 49 -12.18 2.64 1.32
CA ALA A 49 -12.80 2.02 0.15
C ALA A 49 -12.86 2.97 -1.06
N ASN A 50 -12.54 2.42 -2.23
CA ASN A 50 -12.41 3.08 -3.54
C ASN A 50 -11.17 3.97 -3.72
N GLU A 51 -10.31 4.12 -2.72
CA GLU A 51 -9.02 4.79 -2.90
C GLU A 51 -7.98 3.86 -3.52
N ILE A 52 -7.03 4.46 -4.24
CA ILE A 52 -5.99 3.78 -5.02
C ILE A 52 -4.68 3.83 -4.24
N LEU A 53 -3.88 2.77 -4.35
CA LEU A 53 -2.51 2.74 -3.85
C LEU A 53 -1.54 2.07 -4.82
N GLY A 54 -0.30 2.54 -4.78
CA GLY A 54 0.80 1.96 -5.55
C GLY A 54 0.76 2.30 -7.04
N GLU A 55 -0.05 3.27 -7.44
CA GLU A 55 -0.15 3.82 -8.80
C GLU A 55 1.18 4.39 -9.29
N MET A 56 1.94 5.05 -8.41
CA MET A 56 3.24 5.63 -8.73
C MET A 56 4.25 4.58 -9.24
N GLY A 57 4.19 3.36 -8.70
CA GLY A 57 5.08 2.29 -9.15
C GLY A 57 4.79 1.80 -10.57
N VAL A 58 3.55 2.00 -11.05
CA VAL A 58 3.15 1.69 -12.43
C VAL A 58 3.44 2.86 -13.37
N ILE A 59 3.20 4.09 -12.92
CA ILE A 59 3.35 5.31 -13.74
C ILE A 59 4.84 5.64 -13.96
N ASP A 60 5.63 5.69 -12.89
CA ASP A 60 7.05 6.09 -12.96
C ASP A 60 7.99 4.91 -13.21
N THR A 61 7.45 3.68 -13.31
CA THR A 61 8.24 2.43 -13.36
C THR A 61 9.22 2.31 -12.18
N ALA A 62 8.88 2.96 -11.07
CA ALA A 62 9.71 3.05 -9.88
C ALA A 62 9.39 1.92 -8.88
N PRO A 63 10.34 1.51 -8.04
CA PRO A 63 10.05 0.67 -6.88
C PRO A 63 8.98 1.32 -5.98
N ARG A 64 8.31 0.51 -5.15
CA ARG A 64 7.32 0.99 -4.17
C ARG A 64 7.92 2.09 -3.30
N MET A 65 7.28 3.26 -3.26
CA MET A 65 7.77 4.40 -2.46
C MET A 65 7.49 4.26 -0.95
N ALA A 66 6.50 3.46 -0.59
CA ALA A 66 6.03 3.26 0.77
C ALA A 66 5.64 1.79 1.01
N THR A 67 5.48 1.42 2.27
CA THR A 67 4.96 0.12 2.69
C THR A 67 3.46 0.23 2.92
N ALA A 68 2.67 -0.72 2.43
CA ALA A 68 1.23 -0.77 2.64
C ALA A 68 0.85 -1.97 3.54
N LYS A 69 -0.05 -1.75 4.49
CA LYS A 69 -0.62 -2.80 5.37
C LYS A 69 -2.14 -2.71 5.40
N ALA A 70 -2.81 -3.86 5.29
CA ALA A 70 -4.25 -3.99 5.52
C ALA A 70 -4.63 -3.86 7.00
#